data_AF-A0A350XAU6-F1
#
_entry.id   AF-A0A350XAU6-F1
#
_cell.length_a   1.000
_cell.length_b   1.000
_cell.length_c   1.000
_cell.angle_alpha   90.00
_cell.angle_beta   90.00
_cell.angle_gamma   90.00
#
_symmetry.space_group_name_H-M   'P 1'
#
loop_
_entity.id
_entity.type
_entity.pdbx_description
1 polymer ?
#
loop_
_entity_poly.entity_id
_entity_poly.type
_entity_poly.pdbx_seq_one_letter_code
_entity_poly.pdbx_strand_id
1 'polypeptide(L)'
;MAELPKTLEDAIAQAGEATKAAIAAGHTRLCVEFVYPELKAMPIAEQFLPTFEGMQLKVFFPDTGAAALARRDWKPETFKIDDIGTGRTPIAEKLAPEDEVFLLIEPSAVEVGEVEKLCNAAEGRPVVMLLPRLEDAAIVGIGYAARQLRERFIKTLQSCYYIRPLEGAAVYRCYPSPWQV
;
A
#
# COMPACT_ATOMS: atom_id res chain seq x y z
N MET A 1 -3.87 18.19 -15.55
CA MET A 1 -4.82 17.76 -14.50
C MET A 1 -5.16 16.32 -14.80
N ALA A 2 -5.06 15.40 -13.84
CA ALA A 2 -5.38 13.99 -14.11
C ALA A 2 -6.89 13.84 -14.37
N GLU A 3 -7.26 13.16 -15.45
CA GLU A 3 -8.66 12.85 -15.75
C GLU A 3 -9.14 11.66 -14.90
N LEU A 4 -10.46 11.59 -14.64
CA LEU A 4 -11.04 10.44 -13.98
C LEU A 4 -10.89 9.18 -14.86
N PRO A 5 -10.48 8.05 -14.29
CA PRO A 5 -10.36 6.80 -15.04
C PRO A 5 -11.74 6.32 -15.48
N LYS A 6 -11.80 5.65 -16.64
CA LYS A 6 -13.05 5.09 -17.17
C LYS A 6 -13.22 3.62 -16.82
N THR A 7 -12.12 2.93 -16.56
CA THR A 7 -12.07 1.52 -16.17
C THR A 7 -11.23 1.32 -14.91
N LEU A 8 -11.28 0.13 -14.33
CA LEU A 8 -10.42 -0.23 -13.20
C LEU A 8 -8.96 -0.31 -13.64
N GLU A 9 -8.71 -0.83 -14.84
CA GLU A 9 -7.37 -0.93 -15.45
C GLU A 9 -6.75 0.46 -15.64
N ASP A 10 -7.54 1.44 -16.12
CA ASP A 10 -7.12 2.85 -16.23
C ASP A 10 -6.75 3.39 -14.84
N ALA A 11 -7.57 3.09 -13.83
CA ALA A 11 -7.33 3.55 -12.46
C ALA A 11 -6.03 2.96 -11.89
N ILE A 12 -5.77 1.67 -12.13
CA ILE A 12 -4.54 0.98 -11.70
C ILE A 12 -3.32 1.56 -12.41
N ALA A 13 -3.40 1.83 -13.72
CA ALA A 13 -2.33 2.45 -14.47
C ALA A 13 -2.03 3.88 -13.96
N GLN A 14 -3.06 4.69 -13.73
CA GLN A 14 -2.92 6.02 -13.16
C GLN A 14 -2.30 5.98 -11.75
N ALA A 15 -2.72 5.02 -10.92
CA ALA A 15 -2.15 4.81 -9.61
C ALA A 15 -0.65 4.46 -9.68
N GLY A 16 -0.25 3.65 -10.66
CA GLY A 16 1.15 3.29 -10.89
C GLY A 16 1.99 4.52 -11.20
N GLU A 17 1.54 5.35 -12.15
CA GLU A 17 2.23 6.58 -12.51
C GLU A 17 2.28 7.60 -11.36
N ALA A 18 1.18 7.75 -10.61
CA ALA A 18 1.15 8.58 -9.41
C ALA A 18 2.14 8.10 -8.34
N THR A 19 2.26 6.78 -8.17
CA THR A 19 3.19 6.16 -7.21
C THR A 19 4.64 6.38 -7.63
N LYS A 20 4.98 6.14 -8.90
CA LYS A 20 6.32 6.43 -9.45
C LYS A 20 6.70 7.90 -9.27
N ALA A 21 5.78 8.82 -9.57
CA ALA A 21 6.00 10.26 -9.41
C ALA A 21 6.22 10.65 -7.93
N ALA A 22 5.50 10.03 -7.00
CA ALA A 22 5.70 10.27 -5.57
C ALA A 22 7.04 9.73 -5.07
N ILE A 23 7.44 8.51 -5.50
CA ILE A 23 8.75 7.93 -5.20
C ILE A 23 9.87 8.83 -5.73
N ALA A 24 9.77 9.27 -6.99
CA ALA A 24 10.75 10.17 -7.61
C ALA A 24 10.87 11.53 -6.88
N ALA A 25 9.79 11.98 -6.22
CA ALA A 25 9.79 13.18 -5.41
C ALA A 25 10.32 12.97 -3.98
N GLY A 26 10.77 11.75 -3.64
CA GLY A 26 11.36 11.40 -2.35
C GLY A 26 10.35 11.02 -1.26
N HIS A 27 9.08 10.78 -1.60
CA HIS A 27 8.11 10.27 -0.63
C HIS A 27 8.31 8.78 -0.39
N THR A 28 8.31 8.37 0.89
CA THR A 28 8.71 7.01 1.29
C THR A 28 7.61 6.19 1.94
N ARG A 29 6.50 6.82 2.38
CA ARG A 29 5.36 6.13 3.00
C ARG A 29 4.12 6.42 2.18
N LEU A 30 3.73 5.52 1.30
CA LEU A 30 2.81 5.79 0.20
C LEU A 30 1.52 4.98 0.35
N CYS A 31 0.37 5.59 0.08
CA CYS A 31 -0.93 4.93 0.06
C CYS A 31 -1.57 5.01 -1.34
N VAL A 32 -2.13 3.87 -1.76
CA VAL A 32 -2.89 3.71 -3.00
C VAL A 32 -4.23 3.07 -2.68
N GLU A 33 -5.33 3.79 -2.93
CA GLU A 33 -6.66 3.41 -2.48
C GLU A 33 -7.68 3.43 -3.62
N PHE A 34 -8.38 2.31 -3.80
CA PHE A 34 -9.51 2.16 -4.71
C PHE A 34 -10.75 1.84 -3.88
N VAL A 35 -11.55 2.86 -3.58
CA VAL A 35 -12.73 2.74 -2.71
C VAL A 35 -13.95 2.41 -3.53
N TYR A 36 -13.92 1.26 -4.19
CA TYR A 36 -15.08 0.67 -4.84
C TYR A 36 -15.62 -0.49 -3.98
N PRO A 37 -16.94 -0.67 -3.90
CA PRO A 37 -17.52 -1.85 -3.24
C PRO A 37 -16.99 -3.15 -3.86
N GLU A 38 -16.79 -4.17 -3.02
CA GLU A 38 -16.52 -5.55 -3.44
C GLU A 38 -15.22 -5.81 -4.24
N LEU A 39 -14.30 -4.84 -4.29
CA LEU A 39 -13.00 -5.08 -4.91
C LEU A 39 -12.19 -6.14 -4.18
N LYS A 40 -11.59 -7.04 -4.96
CA LYS A 40 -10.63 -8.02 -4.48
C LYS A 40 -9.23 -7.45 -4.64
N ALA A 41 -8.44 -7.46 -3.56
CA ALA A 41 -7.09 -6.92 -3.58
C ALA A 41 -6.15 -7.70 -4.53
N MET A 42 -6.32 -9.02 -4.69
CA MET A 42 -5.41 -9.84 -5.50
C MET A 42 -5.30 -9.49 -6.98
N PRO A 43 -6.40 -9.43 -7.74
CA PRO A 43 -6.34 -9.00 -9.13
C PRO A 43 -5.76 -7.58 -9.30
N ILE A 44 -6.06 -6.67 -8.37
CA ILE A 44 -5.56 -5.29 -8.41
C ILE A 44 -4.05 -5.27 -8.15
N ALA A 45 -3.59 -5.97 -7.12
CA ALA A 45 -2.18 -6.04 -6.77
C ALA A 45 -1.37 -6.63 -7.92
N GLU A 46 -1.83 -7.72 -8.53
CA GLU A 46 -1.15 -8.37 -9.66
C GLU A 46 -0.99 -7.41 -10.84
N GLN A 47 -2.05 -6.67 -11.20
CA GLN A 47 -1.98 -5.65 -12.25
C GLN A 47 -1.15 -4.41 -11.85
N PHE A 48 -0.94 -4.18 -10.56
CA PHE A 48 -0.16 -3.06 -10.04
C PHE A 48 1.35 -3.36 -9.97
N LEU A 49 1.76 -4.64 -9.90
CA LEU A 49 3.16 -5.07 -9.84
C LEU A 49 4.07 -4.45 -10.91
N PRO A 50 3.66 -4.29 -12.19
CA PRO A 50 4.49 -3.69 -13.23
C PRO A 50 4.95 -2.25 -12.92
N THR A 51 4.30 -1.57 -11.97
CA THR A 51 4.73 -0.25 -11.46
C THR A 51 6.17 -0.26 -10.95
N PHE A 52 6.65 -1.40 -10.46
CA PHE A 52 7.96 -1.55 -9.81
C PHE A 52 8.98 -2.31 -10.68
N GLU A 53 8.70 -2.51 -11.97
CA GLU A 53 9.66 -3.13 -12.88
C GLU A 53 11.01 -2.40 -12.86
N GLY A 54 12.10 -3.18 -12.77
CA GLY A 54 13.45 -2.65 -12.65
C GLY A 54 13.89 -2.30 -11.23
N MET A 55 13.01 -2.41 -10.23
CA MET A 55 13.36 -2.27 -8.81
C MET A 55 13.42 -3.64 -8.12
N GLN A 56 14.27 -3.78 -7.10
CA GLN A 56 14.27 -4.95 -6.23
C GLN A 56 13.06 -4.92 -5.28
N LEU A 57 11.93 -5.44 -5.77
CA LEU A 57 10.65 -5.44 -5.06
C LEU A 57 10.57 -6.56 -4.02
N LYS A 58 10.06 -6.22 -2.83
CA LYS A 58 9.56 -7.17 -1.84
C LYS A 58 8.11 -6.89 -1.48
N VAL A 59 7.26 -7.90 -1.66
CA VAL A 59 5.82 -7.83 -1.41
C VAL A 59 5.50 -8.47 -0.07
N PHE A 60 4.65 -7.82 0.72
CA PHE A 60 4.16 -8.29 2.00
C PHE A 60 2.64 -8.43 2.00
N PHE A 61 2.18 -9.49 2.64
CA PHE A 61 0.78 -9.77 2.89
C PHE A 61 0.47 -9.73 4.38
N PRO A 62 -0.80 -9.51 4.78
CA PRO A 62 -1.19 -9.50 6.19
C PRO A 62 -0.91 -10.85 6.87
N ASP A 63 -1.17 -11.95 6.16
CA ASP A 63 -1.03 -13.32 6.65
C ASP A 63 -0.29 -14.27 5.71
N THR A 64 0.24 -15.35 6.27
CA THR A 64 0.97 -16.41 5.53
C THR A 64 0.11 -17.09 4.46
N GLY A 65 -1.20 -17.20 4.66
CA GLY A 65 -2.11 -17.84 3.71
C GLY A 65 -2.25 -17.06 2.42
N ALA A 66 -2.52 -15.75 2.52
CA ALA A 66 -2.56 -14.85 1.37
C ALA A 66 -1.19 -14.77 0.67
N ALA A 67 -0.09 -14.72 1.43
CA ALA A 67 1.27 -14.77 0.86
C ALA A 67 1.54 -16.06 0.08
N ALA A 68 1.10 -17.20 0.60
CA ALA A 68 1.27 -18.50 -0.05
C ALA A 68 0.41 -18.63 -1.32
N LEU A 69 -0.82 -18.09 -1.27
CA LEU A 69 -1.73 -18.03 -2.41
C LEU A 69 -1.12 -17.20 -3.54
N ALA A 70 -0.63 -16.01 -3.23
CA ALA A 70 0.04 -15.14 -4.20
C ALA A 70 1.30 -15.77 -4.80
N ARG A 71 2.13 -16.45 -4.00
CA ARG A 71 3.30 -17.20 -4.52
C ARG A 71 2.90 -18.28 -5.52
N ARG A 72 1.80 -18.99 -5.27
CA ARG A 72 1.29 -20.04 -6.17
C ARG A 72 0.77 -19.45 -7.47
N ASP A 73 0.00 -18.36 -7.37
CA ASP A 73 -0.74 -17.80 -8.50
C ASP A 73 0.15 -16.90 -9.37
N TRP A 74 0.98 -16.04 -8.76
CA TRP A 74 1.83 -15.06 -9.46
C TRP A 74 3.18 -15.60 -9.92
N LYS A 75 3.66 -16.70 -9.30
CA LYS A 75 4.96 -17.34 -9.63
C LYS A 75 6.12 -16.32 -9.75
N PRO A 76 6.43 -15.58 -8.68
CA PRO A 76 7.37 -14.48 -8.75
C PRO A 76 8.77 -14.96 -9.13
N GLU A 77 9.33 -14.43 -10.22
CA GLU A 77 10.71 -14.69 -10.67
C GLU A 77 11.67 -13.56 -10.27
N THR A 78 11.15 -12.33 -10.21
CA THR A 78 11.95 -11.09 -10.08
C THR A 78 11.76 -10.37 -8.75
N PHE A 79 10.88 -10.87 -7.87
CA PHE A 79 10.57 -10.25 -6.59
C PHE A 79 10.31 -11.30 -5.50
N LYS A 80 10.35 -10.88 -4.23
CA LYS A 80 10.10 -11.75 -3.08
C LYS A 80 8.70 -11.50 -2.52
N ILE A 81 8.04 -12.55 -1.99
CA ILE A 81 6.75 -12.45 -1.30
C ILE A 81 6.88 -13.03 0.11
N ASP A 82 6.39 -12.31 1.11
CA ASP A 82 6.41 -12.68 2.53
C ASP A 82 5.11 -12.23 3.23
N ASP A 83 4.91 -12.64 4.48
CA ASP A 83 3.87 -12.07 5.37
C ASP A 83 4.46 -11.00 6.30
N ILE A 84 3.61 -10.16 6.87
CA ILE A 84 4.02 -9.16 7.87
C ILE A 84 3.59 -9.57 9.29
N GLY A 85 2.46 -10.28 9.43
CA GLY A 85 1.74 -10.38 10.71
C GLY A 85 1.87 -11.70 11.49
N THR A 86 2.51 -12.74 10.95
CA THR A 86 2.36 -14.12 11.51
C THR A 86 3.66 -14.84 11.83
N GLY A 87 4.82 -14.27 11.46
CA GLY A 87 6.14 -14.85 11.70
C GLY A 87 6.72 -14.58 13.08
N ARG A 88 7.61 -15.47 13.55
CA ARG A 88 8.48 -15.20 14.72
C ARG A 88 9.65 -14.26 14.38
N THR A 89 9.94 -14.09 13.09
CA THR A 89 11.03 -13.26 12.59
C THR A 89 10.62 -11.79 12.69
N PRO A 90 11.39 -10.95 13.39
CA PRO A 90 11.16 -9.51 13.43
C PRO A 90 11.10 -8.91 12.02
N ILE A 91 10.20 -7.97 11.77
CA ILE A 91 10.01 -7.38 10.44
C ILE A 91 11.29 -6.78 9.86
N ALA A 92 12.15 -6.20 10.69
CA ALA A 92 13.45 -5.66 10.26
C ALA A 92 14.40 -6.74 9.70
N GLU A 93 14.36 -7.96 10.24
CA GLU A 93 15.15 -9.09 9.74
C GLU A 93 14.60 -9.67 8.43
N LYS A 94 13.34 -9.33 8.08
CA LYS A 94 12.78 -9.68 6.78
C LYS A 94 13.28 -8.75 5.68
N LEU A 95 13.99 -7.66 5.97
CA LEU A 95 14.45 -6.71 4.95
C LEU A 95 15.86 -7.06 4.52
N ALA A 96 16.06 -7.28 3.22
CA ALA A 96 17.39 -7.47 2.67
C ALA A 96 18.03 -6.11 2.31
N PRO A 97 19.36 -5.98 2.34
CA PRO A 97 20.05 -4.76 1.89
C PRO A 97 19.78 -4.42 0.42
N GLU A 98 19.58 -5.43 -0.42
CA GLU A 98 19.28 -5.26 -1.84
C GLU A 98 17.81 -4.90 -2.12
N ASP A 99 16.89 -5.05 -1.16
CA ASP A 99 15.49 -4.66 -1.36
C ASP A 99 15.41 -3.14 -1.52
N GLU A 100 14.82 -2.66 -2.61
CA GLU A 100 14.74 -1.23 -2.97
C GLU A 100 13.35 -0.65 -2.68
N VAL A 101 12.29 -1.45 -2.80
CA VAL A 101 10.90 -1.03 -2.61
C VAL A 101 10.07 -2.13 -1.96
N PHE A 102 9.18 -1.72 -1.06
CA PHE A 102 8.28 -2.61 -0.34
C PHE A 102 6.82 -2.34 -0.73
N LEU A 103 6.07 -3.39 -1.05
CA LEU A 103 4.65 -3.31 -1.36
C LEU A 103 3.86 -4.13 -0.35
N LEU A 104 3.03 -3.49 0.47
CA LEU A 104 2.10 -4.16 1.37
C LEU A 104 0.72 -4.22 0.73
N ILE A 105 0.14 -5.41 0.68
CA ILE A 105 -1.20 -5.61 0.14
C ILE A 105 -2.21 -5.68 1.27
N GLU A 106 -3.21 -4.80 1.22
CA GLU A 106 -4.34 -4.74 2.15
C GLU A 106 -3.96 -4.82 3.64
N PRO A 107 -2.91 -4.09 4.12
CA PRO A 107 -2.61 -4.10 5.55
C PRO A 107 -3.77 -3.48 6.34
N SER A 108 -4.08 -4.06 7.50
CA SER A 108 -5.20 -3.61 8.32
C SER A 108 -4.73 -3.01 9.64
N ALA A 109 -5.69 -2.56 10.45
CA ALA A 109 -5.45 -2.09 11.81
C ALA A 109 -4.87 -3.19 12.73
N VAL A 110 -5.00 -4.47 12.36
CA VAL A 110 -4.35 -5.59 13.09
C VAL A 110 -2.83 -5.51 12.92
N GLU A 111 -2.35 -5.28 11.70
CA GLU A 111 -0.92 -5.28 11.37
C GLU A 111 -0.27 -3.90 11.48
N VAL A 112 -1.04 -2.82 11.76
CA VAL A 112 -0.56 -1.43 11.67
C VAL A 112 0.72 -1.15 12.47
N GLY A 113 0.91 -1.83 13.60
CA GLY A 113 2.15 -1.74 14.38
C GLY A 113 3.37 -2.33 13.67
N GLU A 114 3.21 -3.45 12.96
CA GLU A 114 4.27 -4.04 12.13
C GLU A 114 4.50 -3.24 10.86
N VAL A 115 3.45 -2.65 10.27
CA VAL A 115 3.58 -1.71 9.15
C VAL A 115 4.41 -0.49 9.55
N GLU A 116 4.17 0.08 10.73
CA GLU A 116 4.96 1.19 11.24
C GLU A 116 6.43 0.79 11.44
N LYS A 117 6.69 -0.38 12.03
CA LYS A 117 8.05 -0.92 12.20
C LYS A 117 8.74 -1.13 10.86
N LEU A 118 8.04 -1.66 9.86
CA LEU A 118 8.56 -1.82 8.49
C LEU A 118 8.96 -0.47 7.89
N CYS A 119 8.08 0.53 7.97
CA CYS A 119 8.36 1.89 7.50
C CYS A 119 9.59 2.52 8.18
N ASN A 120 9.84 2.20 9.44
CA ASN A 120 11.03 2.67 10.16
C ASN A 120 12.29 1.89 9.76
N ALA A 121 12.19 0.56 9.58
CA ALA A 121 13.29 -0.31 9.16
C ALA A 121 13.66 -0.17 7.67
N ALA A 122 12.77 0.39 6.86
CA ALA A 122 13.02 0.66 5.44
C ALA A 122 14.08 1.75 5.22
N GLU A 123 14.45 2.54 6.24
CA GLU A 123 15.54 3.53 6.18
C GLU A 123 15.46 4.49 4.97
N GLY A 124 14.24 4.91 4.62
CA GLY A 124 13.99 5.83 3.50
C GLY A 124 13.72 5.14 2.15
N ARG A 125 13.82 3.81 2.08
CA ARG A 125 13.30 3.05 0.93
C ARG A 125 11.77 3.15 0.88
N PRO A 126 11.15 3.29 -0.30
CA PRO A 126 9.70 3.42 -0.39
C PRO A 126 8.95 2.20 0.13
N VAL A 127 7.93 2.46 0.94
CA VAL A 127 6.93 1.51 1.42
C VAL A 127 5.58 1.94 0.86
N VAL A 128 5.05 1.15 -0.06
CA VAL A 128 3.76 1.36 -0.72
C VAL A 128 2.72 0.46 -0.08
N MET A 129 1.66 1.04 0.43
CA MET A 129 0.50 0.34 0.97
C MET A 129 -0.63 0.41 -0.06
N LEU A 130 -0.95 -0.74 -0.64
CA LEU A 130 -2.05 -0.90 -1.59
C LEU A 130 -3.30 -1.34 -0.84
N LEU A 131 -4.40 -0.60 -1.00
CA LEU A 131 -5.68 -0.84 -0.33
C LEU A 131 -5.59 -0.92 1.22
N PRO A 132 -4.85 -0.02 1.90
CA PRO A 132 -4.72 -0.07 3.36
C PRO A 132 -6.06 0.16 4.09
N ARG A 133 -6.24 -0.53 5.21
CA ARG A 133 -7.35 -0.34 6.18
C ARG A 133 -6.80 -0.18 7.60
N LEU A 134 -5.95 0.84 7.79
CA LEU A 134 -5.11 0.97 9.00
C LEU A 134 -5.83 1.55 10.22
N GLU A 135 -7.01 2.12 10.02
CA GLU A 135 -7.81 2.71 11.09
C GLU A 135 -9.11 1.92 11.27
N ASP A 136 -9.22 1.22 12.40
CA ASP A 136 -10.44 0.52 12.79
C ASP A 136 -10.74 0.79 14.26
N ALA A 137 -11.94 1.31 14.54
CA ALA A 137 -12.36 1.70 15.88
C ALA A 137 -12.62 0.51 16.80
N ALA A 138 -12.97 -0.67 16.27
CA ALA A 138 -13.14 -1.90 17.04
C ALA A 138 -11.79 -2.53 17.41
N ILE A 139 -10.76 -2.34 16.59
CA ILE A 139 -9.42 -2.89 16.82
C ILE A 139 -8.55 -1.92 17.66
N VAL A 140 -8.43 -0.67 17.22
CA VAL A 140 -7.54 0.34 17.82
C VAL A 140 -8.23 1.12 18.94
N GLY A 141 -9.56 1.08 18.98
CA GLY A 141 -10.37 1.94 19.85
C GLY A 141 -10.46 3.38 19.34
N ILE A 142 -11.12 4.24 20.10
CA ILE A 142 -11.26 5.69 19.80
C ILE A 142 -10.51 6.58 20.81
N GLY A 143 -9.80 5.95 21.75
CA GLY A 143 -9.16 6.60 22.88
C GLY A 143 -7.75 7.13 22.58
N TYR A 144 -6.94 7.23 23.62
CA TYR A 144 -5.58 7.79 23.54
C TYR A 144 -4.67 7.03 22.56
N ALA A 145 -4.69 5.70 22.59
CA ALA A 145 -3.86 4.87 21.71
C ALA A 145 -4.12 5.14 20.22
N ALA A 146 -5.39 5.24 19.83
CA ALA A 146 -5.79 5.55 18.45
C ALA A 146 -5.34 6.94 18.00
N ARG A 147 -5.49 7.95 18.87
CA ARG A 147 -5.00 9.31 18.59
C ARG A 147 -3.48 9.31 18.42
N GLN A 148 -2.77 8.63 19.31
CA GLN A 148 -1.31 8.56 19.29
C GLN A 148 -0.81 7.83 18.03
N LEU A 149 -1.48 6.75 17.59
CA LEU A 149 -1.20 6.09 16.32
C LEU A 149 -1.39 7.03 15.13
N ARG A 150 -2.50 7.78 15.12
CA ARG A 150 -2.79 8.73 14.04
C ARG A 150 -1.72 9.82 13.95
N GLU A 151 -1.34 10.41 15.08
CA GLU A 151 -0.31 11.46 15.11
C GLU A 151 1.07 10.93 14.75
N ARG A 152 1.48 9.76 15.27
CA ARG A 152 2.84 9.25 15.05
C ARG A 152 3.05 8.64 13.65
N PHE A 153 2.02 8.03 13.08
CA PHE A 153 2.16 7.17 11.91
C PHE A 153 1.20 7.54 10.77
N ILE A 154 -0.12 7.48 10.98
CA ILE A 154 -1.09 7.65 9.87
C ILE A 154 -0.95 9.02 9.19
N LYS A 155 -0.72 10.10 9.95
CA LYS A 155 -0.49 11.44 9.38
C LYS A 155 0.79 11.57 8.55
N THR A 156 1.72 10.62 8.66
CA THR A 156 2.98 10.61 7.89
C THR A 156 2.82 9.95 6.52
N LEU A 157 1.66 9.34 6.25
CA LEU A 157 1.40 8.63 5.01
C LEU A 157 1.01 9.60 3.90
N GLN A 158 1.63 9.45 2.74
CA GLN A 158 1.34 10.22 1.54
C GLN A 158 0.32 9.46 0.69
N SER A 159 -0.87 10.02 0.52
CA SER A 159 -1.83 9.51 -0.47
C SER A 159 -1.33 9.82 -1.88
N CYS A 160 -0.91 8.79 -2.61
CA CYS A 160 -0.46 8.90 -4.01
C CYS A 160 -1.66 8.87 -4.94
N TYR A 161 -2.56 7.93 -4.69
CA TYR A 161 -3.75 7.72 -5.48
C TYR A 161 -4.92 7.37 -4.56
N TYR A 162 -6.06 8.02 -4.79
CA TYR A 162 -7.32 7.74 -4.11
C TYR A 162 -8.45 7.93 -5.10
N ILE A 163 -9.35 6.97 -5.20
CA ILE A 163 -10.60 7.16 -5.93
C ILE A 163 -11.76 6.57 -5.14
N ARG A 164 -12.79 7.39 -4.95
CA ARG A 164 -14.06 6.98 -4.35
C ARG A 164 -15.21 7.55 -5.18
N PRO A 165 -15.91 6.69 -5.95
CA PRO A 165 -17.14 7.10 -6.61
C PRO A 165 -18.19 7.55 -5.59
N LEU A 166 -18.90 8.62 -5.94
CA LEU A 166 -20.08 9.14 -5.26
C LEU A 166 -21.25 9.18 -6.25
N GLU A 167 -22.46 9.48 -5.78
CA GLU A 167 -23.59 9.72 -6.67
C GLU A 167 -23.33 10.99 -7.50
N GLY A 168 -23.04 10.81 -8.80
CA GLY A 168 -22.81 11.90 -9.75
C GLY A 168 -21.44 12.61 -9.66
N ALA A 169 -20.52 12.14 -8.80
CA ALA A 169 -19.20 12.75 -8.58
C ALA A 169 -18.17 11.69 -8.13
N ALA A 170 -16.91 12.08 -7.89
CA ALA A 170 -15.92 11.19 -7.30
C ALA A 170 -14.87 11.97 -6.49
N VAL A 171 -14.59 11.51 -5.26
CA VAL A 171 -13.42 12.03 -4.55
C VAL A 171 -12.18 11.40 -5.16
N TYR A 172 -11.27 12.24 -5.65
CA TYR A 172 -10.14 11.82 -6.44
C TYR A 172 -8.83 12.47 -5.99
N ARG A 173 -7.76 11.68 -5.95
CA ARG A 173 -6.39 12.11 -5.70
C ARG A 173 -5.48 11.35 -6.67
N CYS A 174 -4.61 12.06 -7.38
CA CYS A 174 -3.65 11.45 -8.29
C CYS A 174 -2.37 12.29 -8.34
N TYR A 175 -1.32 11.84 -7.65
CA TYR A 175 -0.10 12.62 -7.45
C TYR A 175 0.55 12.97 -8.79
N PRO A 176 1.02 14.21 -9.01
CA PRO A 176 1.12 15.33 -8.04
C PRO A 176 -0.13 16.23 -7.96
N SER A 177 -1.21 15.90 -8.67
CA SER A 177 -2.45 16.69 -8.62
C SER A 177 -3.05 16.72 -7.21
N PRO A 178 -3.65 17.84 -6.79
CA PRO A 178 -4.32 17.94 -5.49
C PRO A 178 -5.57 17.07 -5.44
N TRP A 179 -6.21 17.02 -4.26
CA TRP A 179 -7.52 16.42 -4.08
C TRP A 179 -8.60 17.14 -4.89
N GLN A 180 -9.55 16.38 -5.43
CA GLN A 180 -10.64 16.83 -6.29
C GLN A 180 -11.96 16.11 -5.92
N VAL A 181 -13.09 16.69 -6.29
CA VAL A 181 -14.45 16.16 -6.12
C VAL A 181 -15.20 16.25 -7.43
#